data_AF-A0A2U2HMF2-F1
#
_entry.id   AF-A0A2U2HMF2-F1
#
_cell.length_a   1.000
_cell.length_b   1.000
_cell.length_c   1.000
_cell.angle_alpha   90.00
_cell.angle_beta   90.00
_cell.angle_gamma   90.00
#
_symmetry.space_group_name_H-M   'P 1'
#
loop_
_entity.id
_entity.type
_entity.pdbx_description
1 polymer ?
#
loop_
_entity_poly.entity_id
_entity_poly.type
_entity_poly.pdbx_seq_one_letter_code
_entity_poly.pdbx_strand_id
1 'polypeptide(L)'
;MLIDRTWFGTLRCVIAACALGVPMLVACAKPDVSKNVPVSIHGVNYSANEFTYFIADPNNAGNKGGGELIEPYAGGGITCCYTLPRVWRPGIKLEIHSTHMLVAVADGELREVKKTTVVDVPRYVDDKAGELWVIRDGDGTMSVVSSDYQPDHPKWPWKVKGWPVPSLAYQRERWELYRKHEQDGIDLYKSMLEELRVDPKKHAEESWDVAKEYDKDSIKGFSGPSDPSYLTKLKKGNEDGLRRSYELLERVMKAKP
;
A
#
# COMPACT_ATOMS: atom_id res chain seq x y z
N MET A 1 -76.99 62.24 8.10
CA MET A 1 -76.50 63.62 7.88
C MET A 1 -75.59 63.56 6.66
N LEU A 2 -76.02 64.26 5.60
CA LEU A 2 -75.42 64.58 4.27
C LEU A 2 -74.00 64.06 4.00
N ILE A 3 -73.74 63.22 2.98
CA ILE A 3 -73.73 63.46 1.50
C ILE A 3 -72.83 64.63 1.07
N ASP A 4 -71.72 64.29 0.40
CA ASP A 4 -71.15 64.97 -0.78
C ASP A 4 -70.31 63.91 -1.54
N ARG A 5 -70.56 63.44 -2.77
CA ARG A 5 -70.70 64.06 -4.12
C ARG A 5 -69.49 64.95 -4.47
N THR A 6 -68.62 64.52 -5.39
CA THR A 6 -68.64 64.84 -6.84
C THR A 6 -67.56 63.97 -7.52
N TRP A 7 -67.73 63.17 -8.58
CA TRP A 7 -68.21 63.30 -9.98
C TRP A 7 -67.20 63.90 -11.00
N PHE A 8 -67.08 63.16 -12.12
CA PHE A 8 -66.34 63.34 -13.39
C PHE A 8 -64.83 62.99 -13.41
N GLY A 9 -64.28 62.27 -14.39
CA GLY A 9 -64.71 62.09 -15.78
C GLY A 9 -64.14 60.85 -16.48
N THR A 10 -64.78 60.55 -17.60
CA THR A 10 -64.64 59.47 -18.58
C THR A 10 -63.35 59.49 -19.41
N LEU A 11 -62.77 58.32 -19.75
CA LEU A 11 -62.61 57.88 -21.16
C LEU A 11 -62.12 56.42 -21.27
N ARG A 12 -62.69 55.70 -22.24
CA ARG A 12 -62.36 54.33 -22.66
C ARG A 12 -61.06 54.27 -23.46
N CYS A 13 -60.29 53.18 -23.33
CA CYS A 13 -59.52 52.55 -24.41
C CYS A 13 -59.14 51.08 -24.07
N VAL A 14 -59.99 50.15 -24.52
CA VAL A 14 -59.71 48.97 -25.36
C VAL A 14 -58.29 48.32 -25.35
N ILE A 15 -58.28 47.04 -24.93
CA ILE A 15 -57.45 45.86 -25.36
C ILE A 15 -55.94 45.84 -25.09
N ALA A 16 -55.49 44.82 -24.33
CA ALA A 16 -54.59 43.75 -24.83
C ALA A 16 -54.29 42.69 -23.75
N ALA A 17 -54.42 41.43 -24.16
CA ALA A 17 -54.22 40.22 -23.36
C ALA A 17 -52.74 39.89 -23.15
N CYS A 18 -52.40 39.33 -21.98
CA CYS A 18 -51.28 38.41 -21.77
C CYS A 18 -51.47 37.65 -20.44
N ALA A 19 -52.31 36.61 -20.46
CA ALA A 19 -52.35 35.61 -19.39
C ALA A 19 -51.20 34.62 -19.61
N LEU A 20 -50.04 34.89 -19.00
CA LEU A 20 -48.95 33.93 -18.89
C LEU A 20 -49.23 32.99 -17.71
N GLY A 21 -49.91 31.88 -18.00
CA GLY A 21 -49.97 30.74 -17.09
C GLY A 21 -48.59 30.11 -16.96
N VAL A 22 -48.01 30.17 -15.77
CA VAL A 22 -46.79 29.43 -15.42
C VAL A 22 -47.21 28.00 -15.05
N PRO A 23 -46.89 26.97 -15.85
CA PRO A 23 -47.12 25.59 -15.42
C PRO A 23 -46.08 25.25 -14.35
N MET A 24 -46.53 25.00 -13.12
CA MET A 24 -45.71 24.34 -12.10
C MET A 24 -45.47 22.89 -12.55
N LEU A 25 -44.39 22.66 -13.28
CA LEU A 25 -43.83 21.33 -13.47
C LEU A 25 -43.14 20.91 -12.17
N VAL A 26 -43.93 20.40 -11.21
CA VAL A 26 -43.41 19.57 -10.14
C VAL A 26 -43.03 18.23 -10.76
N ALA A 27 -41.85 18.18 -11.36
CA ALA A 27 -41.21 16.92 -11.70
C ALA A 27 -40.79 16.26 -10.39
N CYS A 28 -41.59 15.29 -9.92
CA CYS A 28 -41.14 14.31 -8.96
C CYS A 28 -40.02 13.48 -9.62
N ALA A 29 -38.79 13.99 -9.58
CA ALA A 29 -37.61 13.18 -9.82
C ALA A 29 -37.59 12.11 -8.73
N LYS A 30 -38.01 10.89 -9.08
CA LYS A 30 -37.67 9.72 -8.27
C LYS A 30 -36.15 9.74 -8.11
N PRO A 31 -35.60 9.64 -6.89
CA PRO A 31 -34.16 9.46 -6.76
C PRO A 31 -33.81 8.22 -7.56
N ASP A 32 -33.03 8.39 -8.63
CA ASP A 32 -32.45 7.28 -9.37
C ASP A 32 -31.46 6.62 -8.41
N VAL A 33 -31.97 5.68 -7.61
CA VAL A 33 -31.16 4.85 -6.75
C VAL A 33 -30.39 3.95 -7.71
N SER A 34 -29.21 4.43 -8.11
CA SER A 34 -28.31 3.75 -9.03
C SER A 34 -28.28 2.25 -8.71
N LYS A 35 -28.54 1.43 -9.75
CA LYS A 35 -28.55 -0.04 -9.68
C LYS A 35 -27.21 -0.60 -9.19
N ASN A 36 -26.15 0.17 -9.36
CA ASN A 36 -24.83 -0.15 -8.88
C ASN A 36 -24.34 0.87 -7.84
N VAL A 37 -23.36 0.48 -7.04
CA VAL A 37 -22.73 1.32 -6.03
C VAL A 37 -21.22 1.27 -6.20
N PRO A 38 -20.52 2.42 -6.10
CA PRO A 38 -19.07 2.42 -6.03
C PRO A 38 -18.64 1.82 -4.68
N VAL A 39 -17.58 1.03 -4.70
CA VAL A 39 -16.98 0.41 -3.53
C VAL A 39 -15.47 0.64 -3.54
N SER A 40 -14.92 0.85 -2.35
CA SER A 40 -13.48 0.83 -2.09
C SER A 40 -12.93 -0.58 -2.33
N ILE A 41 -11.64 -0.66 -2.65
CA ILE A 41 -10.93 -1.93 -2.85
C ILE A 41 -9.78 -2.03 -1.85
N HIS A 42 -9.63 -3.19 -1.23
CA HIS A 42 -8.54 -3.52 -0.30
C HIS A 42 -7.89 -4.83 -0.67
N GLY A 43 -6.59 -4.95 -0.42
CA GLY A 43 -5.83 -6.19 -0.56
C GLY A 43 -5.51 -6.80 0.79
N VAL A 44 -5.42 -8.13 0.87
CA VAL A 44 -4.87 -8.81 2.04
C VAL A 44 -4.09 -10.05 1.60
N ASN A 45 -2.88 -10.19 2.12
CA ASN A 45 -1.94 -11.24 1.76
C ASN A 45 -1.71 -12.20 2.92
N TYR A 46 -2.17 -13.44 2.80
CA TYR A 46 -1.87 -14.51 3.77
C TYR A 46 -0.66 -15.36 3.35
N SER A 47 0.05 -14.98 2.28
CA SER A 47 1.17 -15.73 1.73
C SER A 47 2.52 -15.08 2.05
N ALA A 48 3.58 -15.86 1.85
CA ALA A 48 4.97 -15.44 2.02
C ALA A 48 5.53 -14.60 0.86
N ASN A 49 4.76 -14.46 -0.23
CA ASN A 49 5.18 -13.72 -1.42
C ASN A 49 4.38 -12.44 -1.52
N GLU A 50 5.06 -11.33 -1.76
CA GLU A 50 4.39 -10.09 -2.16
C GLU A 50 3.57 -10.28 -3.43
N PHE A 51 2.53 -9.47 -3.60
CA PHE A 51 1.80 -9.42 -4.84
C PHE A 51 1.26 -8.03 -5.12
N THR A 52 1.14 -7.71 -6.41
CA THR A 52 0.34 -6.59 -6.89
C THR A 52 -0.90 -7.13 -7.57
N TYR A 53 -1.97 -6.34 -7.55
CA TYR A 53 -3.19 -6.71 -8.26
C TYR A 53 -3.94 -5.50 -8.83
N PHE A 54 -4.70 -5.74 -9.88
CA PHE A 54 -5.84 -4.91 -10.24
C PHE A 54 -7.03 -5.81 -10.57
N ILE A 55 -8.23 -5.25 -10.48
CA ILE A 55 -9.47 -5.96 -10.75
C ILE A 55 -10.22 -5.34 -11.93
N ALA A 56 -10.93 -6.17 -12.68
CA ALA A 56 -11.76 -5.73 -13.80
C ALA A 56 -13.08 -6.52 -13.86
N ASP A 57 -14.13 -5.87 -14.38
CA ASP A 57 -15.36 -6.56 -14.79
C ASP A 57 -15.14 -7.22 -16.17
N PRO A 58 -15.29 -8.55 -16.29
CA PRO A 58 -15.09 -9.24 -17.57
C PRO A 58 -16.04 -8.76 -18.67
N ASN A 59 -17.17 -8.15 -18.30
CA ASN A 59 -18.19 -7.67 -19.24
C ASN A 59 -18.23 -6.13 -19.35
N ASN A 60 -17.40 -5.41 -18.60
CA ASN A 60 -17.36 -3.95 -18.62
C ASN A 60 -15.94 -3.42 -18.39
N ALA A 61 -15.22 -3.16 -19.49
CA ALA A 61 -13.84 -2.67 -19.46
C ALA A 61 -13.64 -1.33 -18.71
N GLY A 62 -14.71 -0.56 -18.51
CA GLY A 62 -14.68 0.69 -17.74
C GLY A 62 -14.74 0.48 -16.21
N ASN A 63 -15.17 -0.69 -15.75
CA ASN A 63 -15.28 -1.02 -14.33
C ASN A 63 -14.04 -1.79 -13.88
N LYS A 64 -13.03 -1.05 -13.41
CA LYS A 64 -11.74 -1.58 -12.97
C LYS A 64 -11.14 -0.71 -11.88
N GLY A 65 -10.30 -1.28 -11.03
CA GLY A 65 -9.61 -0.56 -9.97
C GLY A 65 -8.53 -1.41 -9.29
N GLY A 66 -7.91 -0.87 -8.24
CA GLY A 66 -6.80 -1.51 -7.53
C GLY A 66 -5.45 -0.89 -7.90
N GLY A 67 -4.39 -1.70 -7.92
CA GLY A 67 -3.04 -1.28 -8.29
C GLY A 67 -2.07 -1.12 -7.12
N GLU A 68 -2.34 -1.72 -5.97
CA GLU A 68 -1.44 -1.71 -4.82
C GLU A 68 -0.52 -2.94 -4.78
N LEU A 69 0.65 -2.77 -4.14
CA LEU A 69 1.56 -3.83 -3.74
C LEU A 69 1.26 -4.21 -2.29
N ILE A 70 1.08 -5.50 -2.04
CA ILE A 70 0.84 -6.04 -0.70
C ILE A 70 2.02 -6.92 -0.30
N GLU A 71 2.70 -6.50 0.76
CA GLU A 71 3.80 -7.24 1.39
C GLU A 71 3.36 -8.63 1.88
N PRO A 72 4.30 -9.57 2.10
CA PRO A 72 4.00 -10.84 2.73
C PRO A 72 3.31 -10.66 4.07
N TYR A 73 2.25 -11.43 4.32
CA TYR A 73 1.52 -11.38 5.59
C TYR A 73 1.04 -9.97 6.00
N ALA A 74 0.55 -9.17 5.04
CA ALA A 74 0.11 -7.79 5.27
C ALA A 74 -1.30 -7.50 4.72
N GLY A 75 -1.90 -6.43 5.22
CA GLY A 75 -3.08 -5.78 4.63
C GLY A 75 -2.66 -4.57 3.80
N GLY A 76 -3.35 -4.35 2.70
CA GLY A 76 -3.20 -3.18 1.84
C GLY A 76 -3.88 -1.94 2.38
N GLY A 77 -3.80 -0.88 1.59
CA GLY A 77 -4.56 0.34 1.82
C GLY A 77 -5.92 0.30 1.15
N ILE A 78 -6.58 1.46 1.16
CA ILE A 78 -7.81 1.69 0.40
C ILE A 78 -7.44 2.22 -0.98
N THR A 79 -7.91 1.54 -2.03
CA THR A 79 -7.78 1.99 -3.42
C THR A 79 -9.14 2.21 -4.08
N CYS A 80 -9.16 3.04 -5.11
CA CYS A 80 -10.35 3.42 -5.86
C CYS A 80 -10.38 2.75 -7.24
N CYS A 81 -11.54 2.56 -7.85
CA CYS A 81 -12.81 2.19 -7.22
C CYS A 81 -13.39 1.11 -8.13
N TYR A 82 -14.20 0.21 -7.59
CA TYR A 82 -14.97 -0.73 -8.39
C TYR A 82 -16.45 -0.46 -8.21
N THR A 83 -17.27 -0.93 -9.14
CA THR A 83 -18.73 -0.76 -9.09
C THR A 83 -19.39 -2.12 -8.96
N LEU A 84 -20.16 -2.32 -7.90
CA LEU A 84 -20.92 -3.56 -7.65
C LEU A 84 -22.42 -3.32 -7.79
N PRO A 85 -23.20 -4.35 -8.20
CA PRO A 85 -24.66 -4.29 -8.09
C PRO A 85 -25.07 -4.02 -6.64
N ARG A 86 -26.03 -3.12 -6.43
CA ARG A 86 -26.54 -2.80 -5.09
C ARG A 86 -27.12 -4.00 -4.37
N VAL A 87 -27.82 -4.86 -5.11
CA VAL A 87 -28.40 -6.11 -4.61
C VAL A 87 -27.61 -7.27 -5.22
N TRP A 88 -27.16 -8.18 -4.36
CA TRP A 88 -26.42 -9.35 -4.79
C TRP A 88 -27.30 -10.27 -5.65
N ARG A 89 -26.68 -10.89 -6.66
CA ARG A 89 -27.27 -11.99 -7.44
C ARG A 89 -26.19 -13.01 -7.76
N PRO A 90 -26.54 -14.29 -7.99
CA PRO A 90 -25.58 -15.29 -8.47
C PRO A 90 -24.94 -14.86 -9.79
N GLY A 91 -23.66 -15.21 -9.98
CA GLY A 91 -22.93 -15.00 -11.24
C GLY A 91 -22.28 -13.63 -11.41
N ILE A 92 -22.16 -12.83 -10.34
CA ILE A 92 -21.30 -11.63 -10.36
C ILE A 92 -19.84 -12.12 -10.44
N LYS A 93 -19.17 -11.84 -11.56
CA LYS A 93 -17.79 -12.25 -11.82
C LYS A 93 -16.84 -11.06 -11.81
N LEU A 94 -15.60 -11.32 -11.44
CA LEU A 94 -14.53 -10.36 -11.44
C LEU A 94 -13.25 -11.03 -11.93
N GLU A 95 -12.45 -10.31 -12.71
CA GLU A 95 -11.10 -10.70 -13.10
C GLU A 95 -10.10 -10.08 -12.13
N ILE A 96 -9.28 -10.92 -11.48
CA ILE A 96 -8.14 -10.49 -10.68
C ILE A 96 -6.90 -10.67 -11.54
N HIS A 97 -6.27 -9.57 -11.92
CA HIS A 97 -4.98 -9.57 -12.59
C HIS A 97 -3.90 -9.38 -11.54
N SER A 98 -3.22 -10.46 -11.22
CA SER A 98 -2.18 -10.49 -10.18
C SER A 98 -0.80 -10.59 -10.81
N THR A 99 0.16 -9.88 -10.23
CA THR A 99 1.59 -10.06 -10.51
C THR A 99 2.29 -10.40 -9.21
N HIS A 100 3.13 -11.44 -9.22
CA HIS A 100 4.01 -11.75 -8.10
C HIS A 100 5.41 -12.08 -8.60
N MET A 101 6.41 -11.71 -7.83
CA MET A 101 7.81 -12.02 -8.12
C MET A 101 8.09 -13.47 -7.75
N LEU A 102 8.79 -14.21 -8.60
CA LEU A 102 9.46 -15.44 -8.17
C LEU A 102 10.81 -15.05 -7.55
N VAL A 103 11.09 -15.61 -6.37
CA VAL A 103 12.45 -15.68 -5.83
C VAL A 103 13.25 -16.53 -6.82
N ALA A 104 14.36 -15.97 -7.31
CA ALA A 104 15.33 -16.52 -8.26
C ALA A 104 15.03 -17.95 -8.76
N VAL A 105 14.71 -18.09 -10.05
CA VAL A 105 14.87 -19.38 -10.72
C VAL A 105 16.35 -19.81 -10.64
N ALA A 106 16.64 -21.10 -10.83
CA ALA A 106 17.98 -21.67 -10.61
C ALA A 106 19.14 -21.01 -11.40
N ASP A 107 18.82 -20.12 -12.34
CA ASP A 107 19.73 -19.28 -13.15
C ASP A 107 20.00 -17.88 -12.54
N GLY A 108 19.40 -17.54 -11.40
CA GLY A 108 19.54 -16.25 -10.74
C GLY A 108 18.64 -15.14 -11.30
N GLU A 109 17.77 -15.43 -12.28
CA GLU A 109 16.86 -14.44 -12.84
C GLU A 109 15.60 -14.26 -11.98
N LEU A 110 15.22 -13.01 -11.74
CA LEU A 110 13.90 -12.67 -11.19
C LEU A 110 12.89 -12.69 -12.34
N ARG A 111 11.83 -13.48 -12.19
CA ARG A 111 10.75 -13.54 -13.18
C ARG A 111 9.42 -13.12 -12.54
N GLU A 112 8.77 -12.15 -13.19
CA GLU A 112 7.39 -11.78 -12.88
C GLU A 112 6.44 -12.87 -13.38
N VAL A 113 5.58 -13.35 -12.49
CA VAL A 113 4.44 -14.20 -12.88
C VAL A 113 3.19 -13.35 -12.91
N LYS A 114 2.63 -13.20 -14.11
CA LYS A 114 1.36 -12.51 -14.35
C LYS A 114 0.27 -13.55 -14.54
N LYS A 115 -0.80 -13.44 -13.74
CA LYS A 115 -1.92 -14.37 -13.78
C LYS A 115 -3.24 -13.62 -13.66
N THR A 116 -4.13 -13.87 -14.61
CA THR A 116 -5.54 -13.47 -14.53
C THR A 116 -6.35 -14.63 -13.95
N THR A 117 -7.13 -14.37 -12.90
CA THR A 117 -8.04 -15.35 -12.30
C THR A 117 -9.45 -14.78 -12.31
N VAL A 118 -10.39 -15.50 -12.91
CA VAL A 118 -11.82 -15.15 -12.84
C VAL A 118 -12.40 -15.74 -11.56
N VAL A 119 -13.00 -14.91 -10.72
CA VAL A 119 -13.63 -15.32 -9.47
C VAL A 119 -15.09 -14.87 -9.42
N ASP A 120 -15.93 -15.62 -8.71
CA ASP A 120 -17.29 -15.18 -8.38
C ASP A 120 -17.27 -14.36 -7.09
N VAL A 121 -18.03 -13.26 -7.06
CA VAL A 121 -18.25 -12.47 -5.85
C VAL A 121 -19.29 -13.19 -4.98
N PRO A 122 -18.91 -13.68 -3.78
CA PRO A 122 -19.84 -14.35 -2.88
C PRO A 122 -20.99 -13.43 -2.46
N ARG A 123 -22.02 -14.02 -1.85
CA ARG A 123 -23.14 -13.24 -1.30
C ARG A 123 -22.60 -12.17 -0.34
N TYR A 124 -23.11 -10.96 -0.49
CA TYR A 124 -22.74 -9.84 0.36
C TYR A 124 -23.08 -10.13 1.82
N VAL A 125 -22.19 -9.74 2.73
CA VAL A 125 -22.49 -9.79 4.17
C VAL A 125 -23.59 -8.79 4.49
N ASP A 126 -24.51 -9.18 5.35
CA ASP A 126 -25.69 -8.38 5.71
C ASP A 126 -26.52 -7.93 4.49
N ASP A 127 -26.43 -8.66 3.37
CA ASP A 127 -27.14 -8.40 2.10
C ASP A 127 -26.86 -7.02 1.47
N LYS A 128 -25.75 -6.38 1.84
CA LYS A 128 -25.36 -5.05 1.37
C LYS A 128 -23.96 -5.08 0.74
N ALA A 129 -23.82 -4.50 -0.45
CA ALA A 129 -22.51 -4.29 -1.04
C ALA A 129 -21.66 -3.41 -0.10
N GLY A 130 -20.59 -4.00 0.42
CA GLY A 130 -19.55 -3.31 1.17
C GLY A 130 -18.28 -3.18 0.35
N GLU A 131 -17.20 -2.80 1.02
CA GLU A 131 -15.86 -2.73 0.40
C GLU A 131 -15.46 -4.08 -0.22
N LEU A 132 -14.68 -4.02 -1.30
CA LEU A 132 -14.26 -5.20 -2.04
C LEU A 132 -12.85 -5.60 -1.61
N TRP A 133 -12.72 -6.78 -1.02
CA TRP A 133 -11.46 -7.31 -0.53
C TRP A 133 -10.90 -8.33 -1.51
N VAL A 134 -9.70 -8.08 -2.03
CA VAL A 134 -8.90 -9.03 -2.81
C VAL A 134 -7.98 -9.78 -1.87
N ILE A 135 -8.14 -11.09 -1.84
CA ILE A 135 -7.48 -11.97 -0.88
C ILE A 135 -6.51 -12.85 -1.64
N ARG A 136 -5.25 -12.84 -1.22
CA ARG A 136 -4.27 -13.87 -1.59
C ARG A 136 -4.14 -14.85 -0.43
N ASP A 137 -4.60 -16.08 -0.65
CA ASP A 137 -4.49 -17.16 0.33
C ASP A 137 -3.03 -17.59 0.55
N GLY A 138 -2.77 -18.32 1.63
CA GLY A 138 -1.43 -18.82 1.95
C GLY A 138 -0.81 -19.74 0.88
N ASP A 139 -1.64 -20.38 0.05
CA ASP A 139 -1.21 -21.19 -1.10
C ASP A 139 -1.02 -20.37 -2.40
N GLY A 140 -1.26 -19.06 -2.34
CA GLY A 140 -1.17 -18.13 -3.48
C GLY A 140 -2.43 -18.04 -4.33
N THR A 141 -3.52 -18.72 -3.97
CA THR A 141 -4.81 -18.59 -4.66
C THR A 141 -5.42 -17.21 -4.42
N MET A 142 -6.05 -16.66 -5.46
CA MET A 142 -6.72 -15.36 -5.41
C MET A 142 -8.22 -15.53 -5.19
N SER A 143 -8.82 -14.68 -4.36
CA SER A 143 -10.25 -14.68 -4.04
C SER A 143 -10.76 -13.27 -3.77
N VAL A 144 -12.08 -13.10 -3.74
CA VAL A 144 -12.71 -11.83 -3.34
C VAL A 144 -13.88 -12.03 -2.38
N VAL A 145 -14.11 -11.02 -1.56
CA VAL A 145 -15.35 -10.86 -0.77
C VAL A 145 -15.79 -9.40 -0.76
N SER A 146 -17.09 -9.15 -0.58
CA SER A 146 -17.61 -7.81 -0.31
C SER A 146 -18.03 -7.71 1.16
N SER A 147 -17.40 -6.79 1.90
CA SER A 147 -17.62 -6.62 3.34
C SER A 147 -17.18 -5.25 3.84
N ASP A 148 -18.00 -4.64 4.70
CA ASP A 148 -17.60 -3.49 5.53
C ASP A 148 -16.90 -3.93 6.83
N TYR A 149 -16.70 -5.24 7.04
CA TYR A 149 -16.02 -5.80 8.19
C TYR A 149 -14.56 -6.11 7.86
N GLN A 150 -13.66 -5.89 8.81
CA GLN A 150 -12.24 -6.21 8.70
C GLN A 150 -11.96 -7.69 9.01
N PRO A 151 -10.78 -8.24 8.63
CA PRO A 151 -10.44 -9.66 8.80
C PRO A 151 -10.62 -10.24 10.21
N ASP A 152 -10.41 -9.44 11.25
CA ASP A 152 -10.53 -9.82 12.66
C ASP A 152 -11.97 -9.73 13.22
N HIS A 153 -12.91 -9.20 12.45
CA HIS A 153 -14.29 -9.07 12.87
C HIS A 153 -15.05 -10.43 12.81
N PRO A 154 -15.92 -10.76 13.79
CA PRO A 154 -16.67 -12.03 13.80
C PRO A 154 -17.51 -12.30 12.54
N LYS A 155 -18.03 -11.24 11.90
CA LYS A 155 -18.82 -11.31 10.66
C LYS A 155 -17.99 -11.27 9.37
N TRP A 156 -16.66 -11.24 9.45
CA TRP A 156 -15.79 -11.32 8.27
C TRP A 156 -16.21 -12.52 7.41
N PRO A 157 -16.47 -12.38 6.10
CA PRO A 157 -17.02 -13.47 5.29
C PRO A 157 -16.00 -14.52 4.85
N TRP A 158 -14.70 -14.26 4.99
CA TRP A 158 -13.69 -15.19 4.50
C TRP A 158 -13.48 -16.38 5.44
N LYS A 159 -12.93 -17.46 4.88
CA LYS A 159 -12.62 -18.71 5.59
C LYS A 159 -11.55 -18.53 6.68
N VAL A 160 -10.54 -17.69 6.42
CA VAL A 160 -9.49 -17.35 7.39
C VAL A 160 -9.95 -16.13 8.19
N LYS A 161 -10.01 -16.26 9.52
CA LYS A 161 -10.32 -15.18 10.45
C LYS A 161 -9.04 -14.58 11.03
N GLY A 162 -9.06 -13.28 11.26
CA GLY A 162 -7.92 -12.52 11.74
C GLY A 162 -7.06 -11.95 10.62
N TRP A 163 -6.27 -10.93 10.96
CA TRP A 163 -5.24 -10.40 10.08
C TRP A 163 -4.18 -11.46 9.75
N PRO A 164 -3.48 -11.36 8.60
CA PRO A 164 -2.40 -12.27 8.27
C PRO A 164 -1.34 -12.31 9.37
N VAL A 165 -0.91 -13.52 9.71
CA VAL A 165 0.18 -13.76 10.68
C VAL A 165 1.31 -14.47 9.95
N PRO A 166 2.55 -13.95 10.02
CA PRO A 166 3.72 -14.60 9.43
C PRO A 166 3.88 -16.06 9.88
N SER A 167 4.07 -16.96 8.91
CA SER A 167 4.38 -18.36 9.23
C SER A 167 5.74 -18.48 9.92
N LEU A 168 5.93 -19.52 10.75
CA LEU A 168 7.22 -19.77 11.41
C LEU A 168 8.36 -19.95 10.39
N ALA A 169 8.07 -20.55 9.24
CA ALA A 169 9.04 -20.72 8.15
C ALA A 169 9.50 -19.34 7.62
N TYR A 170 8.55 -18.46 7.31
CA TYR A 170 8.85 -17.09 6.86
C TYR A 170 9.61 -16.29 7.91
N GLN A 171 9.19 -16.37 9.18
CA GLN A 171 9.88 -15.68 10.28
C GLN A 171 11.33 -16.13 10.40
N ARG A 172 11.61 -17.44 10.27
CA ARG A 172 12.97 -17.99 10.32
C ARG A 172 13.82 -17.60 9.13
N GLU A 173 13.24 -17.58 7.93
CA GLU A 173 13.92 -17.10 6.72
C GLU A 173 14.33 -15.62 6.88
N ARG A 174 13.40 -14.77 7.32
CA ARG A 174 13.68 -13.35 7.59
C ARG A 174 14.72 -13.16 8.68
N TRP A 175 14.62 -13.93 9.77
CA TRP A 175 15.60 -13.91 10.85
C TRP A 175 17.01 -14.28 10.37
N GLU A 176 17.13 -15.29 9.51
CA GLU A 176 18.42 -15.73 8.96
C GLU A 176 19.05 -14.65 8.06
N LEU A 177 18.25 -13.92 7.28
CA LEU A 177 18.72 -12.77 6.51
C LEU A 177 19.29 -11.67 7.42
N TYR A 178 18.58 -11.31 8.50
CA TYR A 178 19.08 -10.32 9.45
C TYR A 178 20.33 -10.81 10.18
N ARG A 179 20.35 -12.08 10.61
CA ARG A 179 21.51 -12.69 11.27
C ARG A 179 22.75 -12.60 10.38
N LYS A 180 22.59 -12.93 9.09
CA LYS A 180 23.68 -12.85 8.12
C LYS A 180 24.13 -11.41 7.92
N HIS A 181 23.21 -10.47 7.73
CA HIS A 181 23.54 -9.05 7.59
C HIS A 181 24.37 -8.53 8.79
N GLU A 182 23.97 -8.85 10.03
CA GLU A 182 24.73 -8.42 11.21
C GLU A 182 26.09 -9.12 11.33
N GLN A 183 26.18 -10.38 10.89
CA GLN A 183 27.45 -11.11 10.80
C GLN A 183 28.40 -10.46 9.78
N ASP A 184 27.90 -10.08 8.61
CA ASP A 184 28.67 -9.40 7.57
C ASP A 184 29.24 -8.07 8.10
N GLY A 185 28.52 -7.37 8.97
CA GLY A 185 29.02 -6.18 9.66
C GLY A 185 30.21 -6.46 10.59
N ILE A 186 30.20 -7.58 11.33
CA ILE A 186 31.35 -8.01 12.16
C ILE A 186 32.56 -8.29 11.27
N ASP A 187 32.34 -9.01 10.17
CA ASP A 187 33.40 -9.43 9.27
C ASP A 187 34.02 -8.22 8.56
N LEU A 188 33.20 -7.23 8.16
CA LEU A 188 33.66 -5.96 7.63
C LEU A 188 34.59 -5.22 8.59
N TYR A 189 34.16 -4.99 9.83
CA TYR A 189 35.00 -4.23 10.78
C TYR A 189 36.27 -4.99 11.20
N LYS A 190 36.23 -6.32 11.23
CA LYS A 190 37.45 -7.13 11.40
C LYS A 190 38.41 -6.93 10.23
N SER A 191 37.91 -6.93 8.98
CA SER A 191 38.73 -6.66 7.80
C SER A 191 39.37 -5.28 7.89
N MET A 192 38.59 -4.23 8.20
CA MET A 192 39.10 -2.87 8.29
C MET A 192 40.16 -2.70 9.39
N LEU A 193 39.99 -3.36 10.54
CA LEU A 193 41.02 -3.36 11.60
C LEU A 193 42.29 -4.08 11.16
N GLU A 194 42.16 -5.18 10.45
CA GLU A 194 43.29 -5.95 9.94
C GLU A 194 44.04 -5.19 8.83
N GLU A 195 43.33 -4.57 7.90
CA GLU A 195 43.90 -3.70 6.87
C GLU A 195 44.67 -2.53 7.49
N LEU A 196 44.07 -1.84 8.47
CA LEU A 196 44.74 -0.77 9.20
C LEU A 196 45.96 -1.26 9.97
N ARG A 197 45.99 -2.53 10.41
CA ARG A 197 47.14 -3.16 11.08
C ARG A 197 48.26 -3.51 10.10
N VAL A 198 47.92 -4.04 8.93
CA VAL A 198 48.87 -4.55 7.93
C VAL A 198 49.47 -3.40 7.11
N ASP A 199 48.63 -2.50 6.60
CA ASP A 199 49.05 -1.33 5.83
C ASP A 199 48.27 -0.09 6.25
N PRO A 200 48.67 0.55 7.38
CA PRO A 200 47.95 1.71 7.91
C PRO A 200 47.89 2.89 6.94
N LYS A 201 48.92 3.05 6.10
CA LYS A 201 49.00 4.18 5.16
C LYS A 201 47.99 4.00 4.04
N LYS A 202 47.99 2.83 3.40
CA LYS A 202 47.07 2.53 2.31
C LYS A 202 45.61 2.63 2.77
N HIS A 203 45.25 1.99 3.88
CA HIS A 203 43.87 2.03 4.38
C HIS A 203 43.43 3.45 4.74
N ALA A 204 44.32 4.28 5.30
CA ALA A 204 44.02 5.66 5.61
C ALA A 204 43.89 6.55 4.37
N GLU A 205 44.69 6.33 3.33
CA GLU A 205 44.56 7.01 2.04
C GLU A 205 43.21 6.70 1.37
N GLU A 206 42.84 5.41 1.31
CA GLU A 206 41.56 4.97 0.75
C GLU A 206 40.37 5.53 1.56
N SER A 207 40.44 5.46 2.89
CA SER A 207 39.41 6.04 3.77
C SER A 207 39.29 7.56 3.61
N TRP A 208 40.42 8.25 3.42
CA TRP A 208 40.45 9.69 3.22
C TRP A 208 39.85 10.09 1.87
N ASP A 209 40.12 9.31 0.82
CA ASP A 209 39.56 9.53 -0.51
C ASP A 209 38.04 9.38 -0.53
N VAL A 210 37.52 8.32 0.11
CA VAL A 210 36.07 8.16 0.31
C VAL A 210 35.49 9.32 1.11
N ALA A 211 36.13 9.73 2.20
CA ALA A 211 35.66 10.84 3.02
C ALA A 211 35.65 12.18 2.26
N LYS A 212 36.63 12.45 1.39
CA LYS A 212 36.62 13.65 0.54
C LYS A 212 35.40 13.72 -0.37
N GLU A 213 34.88 12.58 -0.80
CA GLU A 213 33.73 12.52 -1.70
C GLU A 213 32.40 12.59 -0.93
N TYR A 214 32.28 11.77 0.13
CA TYR A 214 30.99 11.51 0.77
C TYR A 214 30.84 12.11 2.18
N ASP A 215 31.93 12.42 2.88
CA ASP A 215 31.89 12.90 4.28
C ASP A 215 33.09 13.82 4.61
N LYS A 216 33.13 14.97 3.93
CA LYS A 216 34.22 15.96 4.05
C LYS A 216 34.38 16.47 5.48
N ASP A 217 33.29 16.51 6.25
CA ASP A 217 33.31 17.02 7.61
C ASP A 217 34.09 16.09 8.54
N SER A 218 34.05 14.78 8.30
CA SER A 218 34.78 13.80 9.11
C SER A 218 36.31 13.91 9.04
N ILE A 219 36.85 14.56 8.01
CA ILE A 219 38.30 14.76 7.83
C ILE A 219 38.75 16.19 8.14
N LYS A 220 37.82 17.09 8.50
CA LYS A 220 38.17 18.44 8.95
C LYS A 220 39.01 18.39 10.22
N GLY A 221 40.09 19.17 10.24
CA GLY A 221 40.98 19.27 11.40
C GLY A 221 42.16 18.29 11.42
N PHE A 222 42.26 17.40 10.43
CA PHE A 222 43.43 16.54 10.23
C PHE A 222 44.33 17.09 9.12
N SER A 223 45.64 16.87 9.23
CA SER A 223 46.61 17.35 8.23
C SER A 223 46.66 16.52 6.94
N GLY A 224 46.04 15.33 6.94
CA GLY A 224 46.02 14.40 5.80
C GLY A 224 45.81 12.95 6.24
N PRO A 225 45.80 11.98 5.29
CA PRO A 225 45.60 10.56 5.60
C PRO A 225 46.71 9.96 6.48
N SER A 226 47.92 10.53 6.42
CA SER A 226 49.05 10.09 7.27
C SER A 226 49.09 10.75 8.66
N ASP A 227 48.12 11.60 9.01
CA ASP A 227 48.04 12.22 10.33
C ASP A 227 47.87 11.15 11.44
N PRO A 228 48.76 11.06 12.44
CA PRO A 228 48.63 10.08 13.53
C PRO A 228 47.29 10.17 14.29
N SER A 229 46.72 11.37 14.39
CA SER A 229 45.41 11.59 15.03
C SER A 229 44.28 11.03 14.17
N TYR A 230 44.42 11.09 12.84
CA TYR A 230 43.47 10.49 11.91
C TYR A 230 43.53 8.96 11.96
N LEU A 231 44.72 8.37 11.99
CA LEU A 231 44.90 6.92 12.17
C LEU A 231 44.28 6.43 13.49
N THR A 232 44.47 7.19 14.56
CA THR A 232 43.85 6.90 15.87
C THR A 232 42.33 6.98 15.79
N LYS A 233 41.78 7.98 15.09
CA LYS A 233 40.34 8.13 14.84
C LYS A 233 39.79 6.95 14.05
N LEU A 234 40.45 6.52 12.98
CA LEU A 234 40.03 5.37 12.16
C LEU A 234 40.01 4.09 13.00
N LYS A 235 41.09 3.82 13.74
CA LYS A 235 41.16 2.65 14.63
C LYS A 235 39.99 2.63 15.63
N LYS A 236 39.78 3.74 16.34
CA LYS A 236 38.69 3.85 17.32
C LYS A 236 37.32 3.69 16.64
N GLY A 237 37.12 4.28 15.47
CA GLY A 237 35.88 4.15 14.69
C GLY A 237 35.57 2.70 14.32
N ASN A 238 36.59 1.95 13.89
CA ASN A 238 36.46 0.54 13.52
C ASN A 238 36.24 -0.36 14.75
N GLU A 239 36.92 -0.09 15.88
CA GLU A 239 36.69 -0.79 17.15
C GLU A 239 35.27 -0.55 17.70
N ASP A 240 34.81 0.70 17.65
CA ASP A 240 33.45 1.06 18.07
C ASP A 240 32.40 0.46 17.12
N GLY A 241 32.69 0.40 15.81
CA GLY A 241 31.88 -0.28 14.81
C GLY A 241 31.74 -1.77 15.10
N LEU A 242 32.87 -2.46 15.29
CA LEU A 242 32.91 -3.88 15.62
C LEU A 242 32.10 -4.21 16.88
N ARG A 243 32.27 -3.39 17.95
CA ARG A 243 31.49 -3.56 19.18
C ARG A 243 29.99 -3.45 18.93
N ARG A 244 29.54 -2.42 18.19
CA ARG A 244 28.12 -2.26 17.84
C ARG A 244 27.60 -3.43 17.01
N SER A 245 28.37 -3.93 16.06
CA SER A 245 27.97 -5.09 15.24
C SER A 245 27.78 -6.35 16.08
N TYR A 246 28.63 -6.59 17.09
CA TYR A 246 28.41 -7.68 18.05
C TYR A 246 27.12 -7.51 18.86
N GLU A 247 26.84 -6.31 19.36
CA GLU A 247 25.60 -6.01 20.11
C GLU A 247 24.34 -6.17 19.24
N LEU A 248 24.42 -5.84 17.95
CA LEU A 248 23.32 -6.01 17.00
C LEU A 248 23.10 -7.49 16.69
N LEU A 249 24.16 -8.26 16.42
CA LEU A 249 24.05 -9.70 16.21
C LEU A 249 23.46 -10.38 17.46
N GLU A 250 23.90 -10.01 18.66
CA GLU A 250 23.34 -10.57 19.90
C GLU A 250 21.84 -10.30 20.03
N ARG A 251 21.39 -9.07 19.68
CA ARG A 251 19.97 -8.71 19.66
C ARG A 251 19.19 -9.56 18.67
N VAL A 252 19.70 -9.77 17.45
CA VAL A 252 19.08 -10.64 16.45
C VAL A 252 19.01 -12.08 16.95
N MET A 253 20.09 -12.60 17.55
CA MET A 253 20.14 -13.96 18.08
C MET A 253 19.14 -14.20 19.22
N LYS A 254 18.89 -13.19 20.08
CA LYS A 254 17.87 -13.24 21.13
C LYS A 254 16.44 -13.22 20.59
N ALA A 255 16.22 -12.62 19.43
CA ALA A 255 14.91 -12.50 18.79
C ALA A 255 14.57 -13.68 17.84
N LYS A 256 15.22 -14.83 18.00
CA LYS A 256 15.00 -16.00 17.14
C LYS A 256 13.56 -16.55 17.30
N PRO A 257 12.80 -16.72 16.21
CA PRO A 257 11.45 -17.31 16.21
C PRO A 257 11.40 -18.83 16.48
#